data_AF-A0A9W5Y222-F1
#
_entry.id   AF-A0A9W5Y222-F1
#
_cell.length_a   1.000
_cell.length_b   1.000
_cell.length_c   1.000
_cell.angle_alpha   90.00
_cell.angle_beta   90.00
_cell.angle_gamma   90.00
#
_symmetry.space_group_name_H-M   'P 1'
#
loop_
_entity.id
_entity.type
_entity.pdbx_description
1 polymer ?
#
loop_
_entity_poly.entity_id
_entity_poly.type
_entity_poly.pdbx_seq_one_letter_code
_entity_poly.pdbx_strand_id
1 'polypeptide(L)' 'MDYSDAIVLCIDFIERNIKNELTPEIIANQCGCSTFHFSRVFNINQGMTLMEYVKKRSIKEFYL' A
#
# COMPACT_ATOMS: atom_id res chain seq x y z
N MET A 1 8.93 12.16 11.83
CA MET A 1 7.67 11.57 11.38
C MET A 1 7.82 10.08 11.57
N ASP A 2 7.09 9.50 12.50
CA ASP A 2 7.12 8.06 12.68
C ASP A 2 6.39 7.44 11.47
N TYR A 3 7.15 6.85 10.55
CA TYR A 3 6.58 6.30 9.30
C TYR A 3 5.62 5.13 9.58
N SER A 4 5.62 4.60 10.81
CA SER A 4 4.72 3.54 11.24
C SER A 4 3.26 3.93 11.08
N ASP A 5 2.83 5.13 11.49
CA ASP A 5 1.44 5.57 11.38
C ASP A 5 0.99 5.72 9.92
N ALA A 6 1.83 6.30 9.07
CA ALA A 6 1.54 6.46 7.65
C ALA A 6 1.42 5.11 6.93
N ILE A 7 2.24 4.13 7.31
CA ILE A 7 2.20 2.77 6.74
C ILE A 7 0.97 2.02 7.22
N VAL A 8 0.59 2.16 8.51
CA VAL A 8 -0.63 1.54 9.04
C VAL A 8 -1.87 2.07 8.33
N LEU A 9 -1.99 3.40 8.17
CA LEU A 9 -3.09 4.03 7.45
C LEU A 9 -3.12 3.59 5.97
N CYS A 10 -1.96 3.45 5.34
CA CYS A 10 -1.86 2.94 3.98
C CYS A 10 -2.37 1.50 3.87
N ILE A 11 -1.89 0.60 4.74
CA ILE A 11 -2.29 -0.81 4.72
C ILE A 11 -3.80 -0.92 4.89
N ASP A 12 -4.36 -0.19 5.86
CA ASP A 12 -5.80 -0.18 6.09
C ASP A 12 -6.59 0.38 4.88
N PHE A 13 -6.06 1.41 4.19
CA PHE A 13 -6.64 1.89 2.94
C PHE A 13 -6.61 0.82 1.83
N ILE A 14 -5.48 0.14 1.63
CA ILE A 14 -5.32 -0.92 0.62
C ILE A 14 -6.30 -2.05 0.91
N GLU A 15 -6.37 -2.54 2.15
CA GLU A 15 -7.25 -3.65 2.53
C GLU A 15 -8.73 -3.30 2.31
N ARG A 16 -9.15 -2.08 2.66
CA ARG A 16 -10.53 -1.62 2.43
C ARG A 16 -10.88 -1.42 0.95
N ASN A 17 -9.88 -1.25 0.08
CA ASN A 17 -10.06 -0.96 -1.34
C ASN A 17 -9.50 -2.05 -2.26
N ILE A 18 -9.20 -3.25 -1.73
CA ILE A 18 -8.46 -4.29 -2.44
C ILE A 18 -9.18 -4.87 -3.67
N LYS A 19 -10.50 -4.68 -3.74
CA LYS A 19 -11.36 -5.07 -4.87
C LYS A 19 -11.46 -3.98 -5.95
N ASN A 20 -10.93 -2.79 -5.68
CA ASN A 20 -10.90 -1.67 -6.61
C ASN A 20 -9.57 -1.64 -7.36
N GLU A 21 -9.52 -0.87 -8.44
CA GLU A 21 -8.26 -0.56 -9.10
C GLU A 21 -7.40 0.32 -8.19
N LEU A 22 -6.27 -0.21 -7.77
CA LEU A 22 -5.29 0.49 -6.96
C LEU A 22 -4.02 0.72 -7.78
N THR A 23 -3.57 1.96 -7.84
CA THR A 23 -2.27 2.34 -8.41
C THR A 23 -1.36 2.91 -7.32
N PRO A 24 -0.03 2.90 -7.52
CA PRO A 24 0.91 3.53 -6.60
C PRO A 24 0.59 5.01 -6.32
N GLU A 25 0.10 5.74 -7.32
CA GLU A 25 -0.27 7.16 -7.20
C GLU A 25 -1.47 7.37 -6.29
N ILE A 26 -2.52 6.56 -6.44
CA ILE A 26 -3.72 6.62 -5.59
C ILE A 26 -3.34 6.37 -4.14
N ILE A 27 -2.54 5.33 -3.91
CA ILE A 27 -2.12 4.93 -2.56
C ILE A 27 -1.22 5.99 -1.92
N ALA A 28 -0.24 6.51 -2.67
CA ALA A 28 0.69 7.51 -2.14
C ALA A 28 -0.01 8.85 -1.85
N ASN A 29 -0.96 9.26 -2.69
CA ASN A 29 -1.77 10.46 -2.48
C ASN A 29 -2.58 10.35 -1.17
N GLN A 30 -3.17 9.19 -0.89
CA GLN A 30 -3.88 8.95 0.37
C GLN A 30 -2.98 9.15 1.61
N CYS A 31 -1.67 8.92 1.46
CA CYS A 31 -0.69 9.09 2.53
C CYS A 31 -0.02 10.48 2.54
N GLY A 32 -0.45 11.41 1.69
CA GLY A 32 0.15 12.74 1.57
C GLY A 32 1.62 12.71 1.12
N CYS A 33 2.04 11.66 0.41
CA CYS A 33 3.42 11.41 0.01
C CYS A 33 3.54 11.33 -1.52
N SER A 34 4.73 11.64 -2.05
CA SER A 34 5.02 11.31 -3.45
C SER A 34 5.08 9.81 -3.65
N THR A 35 4.67 9.33 -4.84
CA THR A 35 4.72 7.91 -5.20
C THR A 35 6.09 7.28 -4.97
N PHE A 36 7.16 7.99 -5.34
CA PHE A 36 8.53 7.52 -5.18
C PHE A 36 8.92 7.37 -3.70
N HIS A 37 8.68 8.42 -2.89
CA HIS A 37 9.03 8.41 -1.47
C HIS A 37 8.25 7.30 -0.75
N PHE A 38 6.94 7.23 -1.01
CA PHE A 38 6.08 6.25 -0.41
C PHE A 38 6.48 4.81 -0.77
N SER A 39 6.69 4.52 -2.07
CA SER A 39 7.09 3.19 -2.52
C SER A 39 8.41 2.74 -1.90
N ARG A 40 9.38 3.66 -1.75
CA ARG A 40 10.66 3.38 -1.08
C ARG A 40 10.46 3.04 0.40
N VAL A 41 9.72 3.87 1.14
CA VAL A 41 9.47 3.66 2.57
C VAL A 41 8.69 2.36 2.79
N PHE A 42 7.65 2.11 1.99
CA PHE A 42 6.86 0.89 2.08
C PHE A 42 7.74 -0.35 1.87
N ASN A 43 8.59 -0.36 0.84
CA ASN A 43 9.48 -1.49 0.57
C ASN A 43 10.45 -1.77 1.73
N ILE A 44 11.04 -0.72 2.31
CA ILE A 44 11.93 -0.85 3.48
C ILE A 44 11.18 -1.49 4.67
N ASN A 45 9.92 -1.14 4.88
CA ASN A 45 9.15 -1.62 6.04
C ASN A 45 8.51 -3.00 5.83
N GLN A 46 8.05 -3.32 4.62
CA GLN A 46 7.30 -4.55 4.34
C GLN A 46 8.15 -5.64 3.67
N GLY A 47 9.38 -5.32 3.24
CA GLY A 47 10.27 -6.26 2.55
C GLY A 47 9.79 -6.67 1.15
N MET A 48 8.81 -5.96 0.58
CA MET A 48 8.29 -6.17 -0.77
C MET A 48 7.80 -4.86 -1.36
N THR A 49 7.71 -4.76 -2.68
CA THR A 49 7.16 -3.56 -3.33
C THR A 49 5.68 -3.39 -3.00
N LEU A 50 5.20 -2.15 -3.09
CA LEU A 50 3.81 -1.81 -2.84
C LEU A 50 2.84 -2.63 -3.71
N MET A 51 3.14 -2.77 -5.00
CA MET A 51 2.25 -3.48 -5.92
C MET A 51 2.33 -5.00 -5.80
N GLU A 52 3.46 -5.55 -5.35
CA GLU A 52 3.53 -6.97 -4.96
C GLU A 52 2.62 -7.25 -3.76
N TYR A 53 2.60 -6.35 -2.77
CA TYR A 53 1.69 -6.46 -1.64
C TYR A 53 0.23 -6.42 -2.09
N VAL A 54 -0.16 -5.40 -2.87
CA VAL A 54 -1.52 -5.27 -3.41
C VAL A 54 -1.94 -6.52 -4.19
N LYS A 55 -1.07 -7.02 -5.08
CA LYS A 55 -1.35 -8.24 -5.85
C LYS A 55 -1.52 -9.46 -4.95
N LYS A 56 -0.66 -9.65 -3.95
CA LYS A 56 -0.75 -10.76 -3.00
C LYS A 56 -2.05 -10.74 -2.21
N ARG A 57 -2.49 -9.55 -1.79
CA ARG A 57 -3.75 -9.35 -1.06
C ARG A 57 -4.99 -9.57 -1.93
N SER A 58 -4.98 -9.03 -3.15
CA SER A 58 -6.06 -9.23 -4.13
C SER A 58 -6.28 -10.71 -4.47
N ILE A 59 -5.20 -11.46 -4.67
CA ILE A 59 -5.27 -12.91 -4.87
C ILE A 59 -5.87 -13.60 -3.65
N LYS A 60 -5.42 -13.26 -2.44
CA LYS A 60 -5.94 -13.88 -1.21
C LYS A 60 -7.46 -13.66 -1.06
N GLU A 61 -7.95 -12.46 -1.34
CA GLU A 61 -9.38 -12.12 -1.28
C GLU A 61 -10.22 -12.85 -2.33
N PHE A 62 -9.64 -13.27 -3.46
CA PHE A 62 -10.35 -14.08 -4.45
C PHE A 62 -10.61 -15.52 -3.97
N TYR A 63 -9.79 -16.03 -3.04
CA TYR A 63 -9.89 -17.39 -2.50
C TYR A 63 -10.65 -17.45 -1.16
N LEU A 64 -11.21 -16.34 -0.68
CA LEU A 64 -12.03 -16.24 0.53
C LEU A 64 -13.48 -15.95 0.17
#